data_AF-A0A4U7F2S8-F1
#
_entry.id   AF-A0A4U7F2S8-F1
#
_cell.length_a   1.000
_cell.length_b   1.000
_cell.length_c   1.000
_cell.angle_alpha   90.00
_cell.angle_beta   90.00
_cell.angle_gamma   90.00
#
_symmetry.space_group_name_H-M   'P 1'
#
loop_
_entity.id
_entity.type
_entity.pdbx_description
1 polymer ?
#
loop_
_entity_poly.entity_id
_entity_poly.type
_entity_poly.pdbx_seq_one_letter_code
_entity_poly.pdbx_strand_id
1 'polypeptide(L)'
;MDLNSVRNAWADRAGEYSPTYYAHYGPNDTSTVVREILTEHLPRDAAVLELGCGPGRHLKHLADGGFEDLSGVDINPEAFDTMRETYP
;
A
#
# COMPACT_ATOMS: atom_id res chain seq x y z
N MET A 1 9.04 -14.45 -24.16
CA MET A 1 8.66 -14.10 -22.78
C MET A 1 7.15 -14.26 -22.71
N ASP A 2 6.64 -15.08 -21.80
CA ASP A 2 5.19 -15.20 -21.59
C ASP A 2 4.66 -13.87 -21.04
N LEU A 3 3.63 -13.31 -21.67
CA LEU A 3 3.02 -12.05 -21.25
C LEU A 3 2.49 -12.12 -19.82
N ASN A 4 2.13 -13.30 -19.32
CA ASN A 4 1.61 -13.47 -17.97
C ASN A 4 2.70 -13.68 -16.91
N SER A 5 3.96 -13.91 -17.29
CA SER A 5 5.00 -14.28 -16.32
C SER A 5 5.26 -13.17 -15.30
N VAL A 6 5.26 -11.91 -15.73
CA VAL A 6 5.44 -10.75 -14.84
C VAL A 6 4.25 -10.62 -13.89
N ARG A 7 3.03 -10.75 -14.43
CA ARG A 7 1.80 -10.66 -13.64
C ARG A 7 1.77 -11.71 -12.53
N ASN A 8 2.03 -12.97 -12.90
CA ASN A 8 1.99 -14.08 -11.93
C ASN A 8 3.11 -13.92 -10.87
N ALA A 9 4.29 -13.43 -11.26
CA ALA A 9 5.38 -13.18 -10.31
C ALA A 9 5.08 -12.10 -9.26
N TRP A 10 4.12 -11.20 -9.51
CA TRP A 10 3.63 -10.23 -8.53
C TRP A 10 2.41 -10.75 -7.77
N ALA A 11 1.47 -11.41 -8.45
CA ALA A 11 0.27 -11.97 -7.85
C ALA A 11 0.58 -13.04 -6.79
N ASP A 12 1.62 -13.86 -7.02
CA ASP A 12 1.97 -15.01 -6.18
C ASP A 12 3.24 -14.76 -5.34
N ARG A 13 3.64 -13.49 -5.15
CA ARG A 13 4.94 -13.15 -4.53
C ARG A 13 4.97 -13.45 -3.04
N ALA A 14 5.88 -14.34 -2.64
CA ALA A 14 6.21 -14.67 -1.25
C ALA A 14 7.68 -14.36 -0.91
N GLY A 15 8.01 -14.20 0.38
CA GLY A 15 9.37 -13.91 0.85
C GLY A 15 9.77 -12.44 0.70
N GLU A 16 10.93 -12.15 0.11
CA GLU A 16 11.39 -10.77 -0.09
C GLU A 16 10.42 -10.01 -1.02
N TYR A 17 10.06 -8.78 -0.63
CA TYR A 17 9.06 -7.96 -1.32
C TYR A 17 7.66 -8.57 -1.39
N SER A 18 7.35 -9.53 -0.52
CA SER A 18 5.98 -10.02 -0.30
C SER A 18 5.16 -9.04 0.54
N PRO A 19 3.84 -9.24 0.65
CA PRO A 19 3.04 -8.43 1.55
C PRO A 19 3.51 -8.46 3.01
N THR A 20 3.81 -9.65 3.54
CA THR A 20 4.31 -9.79 4.92
C THR A 20 5.64 -9.09 5.15
N TYR A 21 6.53 -9.11 4.15
CA TYR A 21 7.77 -8.34 4.17
C TYR A 21 7.48 -6.84 4.32
N TYR A 22 6.62 -6.26 3.48
CA TYR A 22 6.31 -4.84 3.56
C TYR A 22 5.54 -4.44 4.82
N ALA A 23 4.69 -5.32 5.34
CA ALA A 23 3.97 -5.11 6.58
C ALA A 23 4.92 -5.05 7.78
N HIS A 24 5.91 -5.95 7.82
CA HIS A 24 6.90 -6.01 8.90
C HIS A 24 7.70 -4.71 9.04
N TYR A 25 8.11 -4.09 7.94
CA TYR A 25 8.84 -2.82 7.98
C TYR A 25 7.93 -1.61 8.20
N GLY A 26 6.64 -1.73 7.87
CA GLY A 26 5.68 -0.64 8.01
C GLY A 26 6.05 0.60 7.18
N PRO A 27 5.55 1.79 7.58
CA PRO A 27 5.88 3.06 6.94
C PRO A 27 7.39 3.35 6.94
N ASN A 28 7.85 4.01 5.88
CA ASN A 28 9.25 4.35 5.62
C ASN A 28 9.39 5.79 5.09
N ASP A 29 10.60 6.21 4.71
CA ASP A 29 10.86 7.55 4.17
C ASP A 29 9.96 7.91 2.98
N THR A 30 9.68 6.95 2.09
CA THR A 30 8.73 7.14 0.99
C THR A 30 7.32 7.48 1.49
N SER A 31 6.89 6.83 2.58
CA SER A 31 5.59 7.11 3.21
C SER A 31 5.52 8.55 3.71
N THR A 32 6.59 9.02 4.36
CA THR A 32 6.71 10.39 4.83
C THR A 32 6.61 11.38 3.68
N VAL A 33 7.40 11.19 2.62
CA VAL A 33 7.40 12.07 1.43
C VAL A 33 6.02 12.10 0.76
N VAL A 34 5.37 10.95 0.57
CA VAL A 34 4.03 10.89 0.00
C VAL A 34 3.04 11.68 0.85
N ARG A 35 3.05 11.49 2.18
CA ARG A 35 2.17 12.23 3.07
C ARG A 35 2.44 13.73 3.03
N GLU A 36 3.70 14.16 3.02
CA GLU A 36 4.06 15.58 2.94
C GLU A 36 3.54 16.23 1.66
N ILE A 37 3.80 15.62 0.50
CA ILE A 37 3.36 16.13 -0.81
C ILE A 37 1.83 16.21 -0.88
N LEU A 38 1.13 15.13 -0.51
CA LEU A 38 -0.33 15.16 -0.49
C LEU A 38 -0.83 16.17 0.53
N THR A 39 -0.10 16.35 1.64
CA THR A 39 -0.50 17.29 2.68
C THR A 39 -0.49 18.73 2.20
N GLU A 40 0.53 19.08 1.42
CA GLU A 40 0.72 20.40 0.84
C GLU A 40 -0.33 20.73 -0.23
N HIS A 41 -0.80 19.72 -0.98
CA HIS A 41 -1.58 19.97 -2.18
C HIS A 41 -3.06 19.57 -2.10
N LEU A 42 -3.46 18.72 -1.15
CA LEU A 42 -4.82 18.18 -1.08
C LEU A 42 -5.48 18.44 0.28
N PRO A 43 -6.82 18.65 0.29
CA PRO A 43 -7.57 18.62 1.54
C PRO A 43 -7.62 17.17 2.10
N ARG A 44 -7.98 17.02 3.39
CA ARG A 44 -8.02 15.72 4.08
C ARG A 44 -9.12 14.78 3.60
N ASP A 45 -10.17 15.34 3.01
CA ASP A 45 -11.30 14.62 2.42
C ASP A 45 -11.10 14.32 0.92
N ALA A 46 -9.90 14.55 0.37
CA ALA A 46 -9.61 14.17 -1.00
C ALA A 46 -9.60 12.65 -1.17
N ALA A 47 -10.27 12.15 -2.22
CA ALA A 47 -10.22 10.75 -2.60
C ALA A 47 -8.85 10.36 -3.16
N VAL A 48 -8.18 9.40 -2.53
CA VAL A 48 -6.86 8.89 -2.92
C VAL A 48 -6.94 7.39 -3.21
N LEU A 49 -6.48 7.01 -4.41
CA LEU A 49 -6.35 5.62 -4.85
C LEU A 49 -4.88 5.24 -4.98
N GLU A 50 -4.43 4.27 -4.18
CA GLU A 50 -3.09 3.67 -4.30
C GLU A 50 -3.13 2.41 -5.19
N LEU A 51 -2.35 2.41 -6.27
CA LEU A 51 -2.18 1.27 -7.17
C LEU A 51 -0.95 0.45 -6.74
N GLY A 52 -1.14 -0.84 -6.49
CA GLY A 52 -0.12 -1.69 -5.87
C GLY A 52 0.08 -1.33 -4.40
N CYS A 53 -1.02 -1.24 -3.64
CA CYS A 53 -0.98 -0.79 -2.24
C CYS A 53 -0.29 -1.78 -1.28
N GLY A 54 -0.07 -3.02 -1.72
CA GLY A 54 0.42 -4.09 -0.88
C GLY A 54 -0.38 -4.20 0.43
N PRO A 55 0.26 -4.40 1.58
CA PRO A 55 -0.42 -4.47 2.88
C PRO A 55 -0.90 -3.11 3.39
N GLY A 56 -0.80 -2.03 2.61
CA GLY A 56 -1.38 -0.73 2.93
C GLY A 56 -0.53 0.17 3.83
N ARG A 57 0.80 -0.03 3.89
CA ARG A 57 1.68 0.79 4.76
C ARG A 57 1.57 2.30 4.49
N HIS A 58 1.39 2.68 3.23
CA HIS A 58 1.28 4.08 2.83
C HIS A 58 -0.13 4.62 3.14
N LEU A 59 -1.17 3.86 2.81
CA LEU A 59 -2.56 4.16 3.19
C LEU A 59 -2.69 4.34 4.71
N LYS A 60 -2.12 3.44 5.51
CA LYS A 60 -2.11 3.58 6.97
C LYS A 60 -1.41 4.87 7.41
N HIS A 61 -0.25 5.18 6.82
CA HIS A 61 0.48 6.40 7.14
C HIS A 61 -0.27 7.68 6.75
N LEU A 62 -1.04 7.64 5.66
CA LEU A 62 -1.93 8.73 5.22
C LEU A 62 -3.13 8.87 6.15
N ALA A 63 -3.75 7.76 6.57
CA ALA A 63 -4.84 7.74 7.53
C ALA A 63 -4.41 8.33 8.88
N ASP A 64 -3.21 7.94 9.37
CA ASP A 64 -2.60 8.54 10.57
C ASP A 64 -2.29 10.03 10.40
N GLY A 65 -2.13 10.48 9.15
CA GLY A 65 -2.00 11.89 8.75
C GLY A 65 -3.34 12.62 8.53
N GLY A 66 -4.47 11.97 8.83
CA GLY A 66 -5.81 12.55 8.77
C GLY A 66 -6.48 12.52 7.40
N PHE A 67 -5.96 11.79 6.42
CA PHE A 67 -6.71 11.56 5.17
C PHE A 67 -7.86 10.58 5.40
N GLU A 68 -9.04 10.89 4.86
CA GLU A 68 -10.29 10.20 5.21
C GLU A 68 -10.80 9.26 4.10
N ASP A 69 -10.58 9.60 2.83
CA ASP A 69 -11.06 8.82 1.68
C ASP A 69 -9.90 8.12 0.97
N LEU A 70 -9.53 6.96 1.50
CA LEU A 70 -8.36 6.18 1.08
C LEU A 70 -8.79 4.82 0.54
N SER A 71 -8.37 4.52 -0.69
CA SER A 71 -8.62 3.24 -1.36
C SER A 71 -7.32 2.63 -1.89
N GLY A 72 -7.22 1.30 -1.85
CA GLY A 72 -6.07 0.56 -2.35
C GLY A 72 -6.48 -0.55 -3.30
N VAL A 73 -5.69 -0.76 -4.35
CA VAL A 73 -5.83 -1.91 -5.27
C VAL A 73 -4.49 -2.63 -5.34
N ASP A 74 -4.52 -3.95 -5.16
CA ASP A 74 -3.36 -4.81 -5.37
C ASP A 74 -3.77 -6.07 -6.14
N ILE A 75 -2.83 -6.64 -6.87
CA ILE A 75 -3.02 -7.88 -7.63
C ILE A 75 -2.77 -9.13 -6.78
N ASN A 76 -1.98 -9.00 -5.71
CA ASN A 76 -1.73 -10.09 -4.78
C ASN A 76 -2.87 -10.13 -3.74
N PRO A 77 -3.72 -11.17 -3.73
CA PRO A 77 -4.84 -11.25 -2.79
C PRO A 77 -4.39 -11.36 -1.33
N GLU A 78 -3.22 -11.96 -1.05
CA GLU A 78 -2.66 -12.08 0.31
C GLU A 78 -2.34 -10.72 0.93
N ALA A 79 -2.16 -9.69 0.10
CA ALA A 79 -1.92 -8.33 0.55
C ALA A 79 -3.05 -7.81 1.45
N PHE A 80 -4.31 -8.13 1.12
CA PHE A 80 -5.46 -7.69 1.89
C PHE A 80 -5.61 -8.45 3.20
N ASP A 81 -5.25 -9.74 3.22
CA ASP A 81 -5.27 -10.53 4.46
C ASP A 81 -4.19 -10.00 5.42
N THR A 82 -2.97 -9.79 4.92
CA THR A 82 -1.88 -9.17 5.67
C THR A 82 -2.25 -7.76 6.18
N MET A 83 -2.92 -6.95 5.35
CA MET A 83 -3.38 -5.62 5.73
C MET A 83 -4.33 -5.67 6.94
N ARG A 84 -5.35 -6.54 6.91
CA ARG A 84 -6.33 -6.67 8.00
C ARG A 84 -5.71 -7.18 9.30
N GLU A 85 -4.69 -8.03 9.21
CA GLU A 85 -3.95 -8.52 10.37
C GLU A 85 -3.05 -7.43 10.98
N THR A 86 -2.40 -6.62 10.13
CA THR A 86 -1.41 -5.62 10.56
C THR A 86 -2.07 -4.33 11.04
N TYR A 87 -3.18 -3.93 10.42
CA TYR A 87 -3.89 -2.67 10.67
C TYR A 87 -5.39 -2.96 10.93
N PRO A 88 -5.74 -3.48 12.13
CA PRO A 88 -7.12 -3.79 12.48
C PRO A 88 -8.00 -2.56 12.70
#